data_AF-A0LHY3-F1
#
_entry.id   AF-A0LHY3-F1
#
_cell.length_a   1.000
_cell.length_b   1.000
_cell.length_c   1.000
_cell.angle_alpha   90.00
_cell.angle_beta   90.00
_cell.angle_gamma   90.00
#
_symmetry.space_group_name_H-M   'P 1'
#
loop_
_entity.id
_entity.type
_entity.pdbx_description
1 polymer ?
#
loop_
_entity_poly.entity_id
_entity_poly.type
_entity_poly.pdbx_seq_one_letter_code
_entity_poly.pdbx_strand_id
1 'polypeptide(L)'
;MSRAFTHTETVWPRKEEIPPRRVDLGILGGAIRRLPPACWQPGMLFSGAPDGRLKDLTGEFPATFRTDKVSHPIFVLKALSHLGHKVCPCSSKKRGPARFIRKGCVLEITGIVTDRDTYLVEGCAFNLPMDPAFSEHLRFRGLVPDTCMERCD
;
A
#
# COMPACT_ATOMS: atom_id res chain seq x y z
N MET A 1 47.12 -41.68 25.24
CA MET A 1 46.50 -41.44 23.91
C MET A 1 45.08 -41.97 24.01
N SER A 2 43.97 -41.24 23.87
CA SER A 2 43.71 -39.90 23.34
C SER A 2 42.48 -39.32 24.06
N ARG A 3 42.46 -38.00 24.29
CA ARG A 3 41.27 -37.27 24.76
C ARG A 3 40.37 -36.95 23.57
N ALA A 4 39.07 -37.14 23.76
CA ALA A 4 38.00 -36.73 22.87
C ALA A 4 37.90 -35.19 22.81
N PHE A 5 37.53 -34.65 21.65
CA PHE A 5 36.88 -33.33 21.53
C PHE A 5 35.91 -33.37 20.35
N THR A 6 34.62 -33.46 20.67
CA THR A 6 33.49 -33.10 19.80
C THR A 6 33.37 -31.58 19.81
N HIS A 7 33.45 -30.94 18.65
CA HIS A 7 33.18 -29.51 18.52
C HIS A 7 32.03 -29.30 17.53
N THR A 8 30.84 -29.11 18.09
CA THR A 8 29.67 -28.56 17.40
C THR A 8 29.81 -27.05 17.35
N GLU A 9 30.11 -26.49 16.18
CA GLU A 9 30.02 -25.05 15.96
C GLU A 9 28.63 -24.70 15.43
N THR A 10 27.78 -24.17 16.30
CA THR A 10 26.67 -23.29 15.90
C THR A 10 27.11 -21.86 16.23
N VAL A 11 27.85 -21.26 15.31
CA VAL A 11 28.18 -19.83 15.33
C VAL A 11 26.97 -19.08 14.78
N TRP A 12 26.65 -17.95 15.41
CA TRP A 12 25.52 -17.03 15.18
C TRP A 12 24.28 -17.29 16.07
N PRO A 13 24.16 -16.61 17.22
CA PRO A 13 22.87 -16.49 17.88
C PRO A 13 21.90 -15.81 16.92
N ARG A 14 20.76 -16.47 16.67
CA ARG A 14 19.63 -15.93 15.92
C ARG A 14 19.26 -14.60 16.57
N LYS A 15 19.46 -13.49 15.85
CA LYS A 15 19.07 -12.15 16.32
C LYS A 15 17.60 -12.23 16.72
N GLU A 16 17.30 -12.06 18.00
CA GLU A 16 15.92 -11.97 18.48
C GLU A 16 15.22 -10.91 17.62
N GLU A 17 14.29 -11.35 16.78
CA GLU A 17 13.40 -10.45 16.04
C GLU A 17 12.51 -9.81 17.09
N ILE A 18 12.89 -8.61 17.55
CA ILE A 18 12.02 -7.77 18.36
C ILE A 18 10.74 -7.62 17.54
N PRO A 19 9.58 -8.12 18.01
CA PRO A 19 8.35 -8.01 17.27
C PRO A 19 8.12 -6.52 17.00
N PRO A 20 7.79 -6.12 15.75
CA PRO A 20 7.60 -4.73 15.42
C PRO A 20 6.58 -4.15 16.40
N ARG A 21 6.98 -3.13 17.17
CA ARG A 21 6.08 -2.43 18.07
C ARG A 21 4.85 -2.05 17.27
N ARG A 22 3.66 -2.46 17.72
CA ARG A 22 2.40 -2.01 17.12
C ARG A 22 2.36 -0.49 17.24
N VAL A 23 2.59 0.20 16.12
CA VAL A 23 2.50 1.65 16.07
C VAL A 23 1.02 2.01 16.08
N ASP A 24 0.58 2.71 17.12
CA ASP A 24 -0.74 3.31 17.11
C ASP A 24 -0.73 4.51 16.17
N LEU A 25 -1.28 4.32 14.97
CA LEU A 25 -1.34 5.34 13.93
C LEU A 25 -2.26 6.50 14.34
N GLY A 26 -3.23 6.27 15.24
CA GLY A 26 -4.13 7.31 15.75
C GLY A 26 -3.40 8.42 16.50
N ILE A 27 -2.30 8.10 17.18
CA ILE A 27 -1.47 9.07 17.92
C ILE A 27 -0.72 10.02 16.97
N LEU A 28 -0.26 9.50 15.83
CA LEU A 28 0.51 10.29 14.85
C LEU A 28 -0.41 11.11 13.93
N GLY A 29 -1.66 10.68 13.77
CA GLY A 29 -2.73 11.44 13.11
C GLY A 29 -2.37 11.94 11.71
N GLY A 30 -2.74 13.20 11.42
CA GLY A 30 -2.51 13.87 10.14
C GLY A 30 -1.05 14.20 9.81
N ALA A 31 -0.10 13.97 10.72
CA ALA A 31 1.34 14.18 10.48
C ALA A 31 1.99 13.02 9.71
N ILE A 32 1.36 11.84 9.69
CA ILE A 32 1.87 10.70 8.93
C ILE A 32 1.84 11.04 7.44
N ARG A 33 3.02 11.01 6.82
CA ARG A 33 3.18 11.17 5.36
C ARG A 33 3.68 9.90 4.70
N ARG A 34 4.48 9.10 5.40
CA ARG A 34 5.02 7.82 4.94
C ARG A 34 4.67 6.77 5.97
N LEU A 35 4.22 5.61 5.49
CA LEU A 35 3.90 4.47 6.33
C LEU A 35 4.66 3.26 5.76
N PRO A 36 5.47 2.54 6.56
CA PRO A 36 6.19 1.38 6.07
C PRO A 36 5.20 0.25 5.72
N PRO A 37 5.47 -0.58 4.69
CA PRO A 37 4.58 -1.67 4.27
C PRO A 37 4.12 -2.58 5.41
N ALA A 38 4.97 -2.82 6.41
CA ALA A 38 4.63 -3.63 7.58
C ALA A 38 3.42 -3.12 8.39
N CYS A 39 3.08 -1.82 8.27
CA CYS A 39 1.94 -1.21 8.94
C CYS A 39 0.70 -1.08 8.04
N TRP A 40 0.78 -1.52 6.77
CA TRP A 40 -0.32 -1.35 5.83
C TRP A 40 -1.43 -2.35 6.09
N GLN A 41 -2.66 -1.88 5.94
CA GLN A 41 -3.89 -2.64 6.16
C GLN A 41 -4.82 -2.53 4.94
N PRO A 42 -5.71 -3.52 4.73
CA PRO A 42 -6.79 -3.39 3.75
C PRO A 42 -7.58 -2.10 3.99
N GLY A 43 -8.00 -1.42 2.92
CA GLY A 43 -8.71 -0.15 3.02
C GLY A 43 -7.82 1.09 3.00
N MET A 44 -6.50 0.94 3.15
CA MET A 44 -5.60 2.10 3.14
C MET A 44 -5.41 2.66 1.73
N LEU A 45 -5.39 4.00 1.65
CA LEU A 45 -5.16 4.75 0.42
C LEU A 45 -3.79 5.43 0.45
N PHE A 46 -3.07 5.32 -0.66
CA PHE A 46 -1.79 5.98 -0.87
C PHE A 46 -1.81 6.78 -2.16
N SER A 47 -1.08 7.89 -2.23
CA SER A 47 -0.85 8.66 -3.45
C SER A 47 0.61 8.59 -3.88
N GLY A 48 0.89 8.82 -5.16
CA GLY A 48 2.27 8.96 -5.65
C GLY A 48 2.86 7.71 -6.30
N ALA A 49 2.03 6.72 -6.67
CA ALA A 49 2.50 5.57 -7.43
C ALA A 49 2.84 5.99 -8.87
N PRO A 50 4.10 5.84 -9.34
CA PRO A 50 4.49 6.34 -10.65
C PRO A 50 3.79 5.62 -11.81
N ASP A 51 3.31 6.37 -12.79
CA ASP A 51 2.54 5.84 -13.92
C ASP A 51 3.30 4.81 -14.76
N GLY A 52 4.59 5.08 -15.03
CA GLY A 52 5.44 4.13 -15.75
C GLY A 52 5.53 2.79 -15.01
N ARG A 53 5.75 2.82 -13.69
CA ARG A 53 5.81 1.62 -12.86
C ARG A 53 4.47 0.90 -12.79
N LEU A 54 3.35 1.62 -12.72
CA LEU A 54 2.02 1.02 -12.76
C LEU A 54 1.76 0.31 -14.09
N LYS A 55 2.14 0.93 -15.21
CA LYS A 55 2.04 0.29 -16.53
C LYS A 55 2.88 -0.98 -16.60
N ASP A 56 4.13 -0.95 -16.12
CA ASP A 56 5.01 -2.12 -16.13
C ASP A 56 4.45 -3.27 -15.28
N LEU A 57 3.88 -2.96 -14.11
CA LEU A 57 3.36 -3.95 -13.17
C LEU A 57 2.01 -4.54 -13.57
N THR A 58 1.18 -3.78 -14.30
CA THR A 58 -0.19 -4.18 -14.61
C THR A 58 -0.41 -4.55 -16.07
N GLY A 59 0.49 -4.13 -16.97
CA GLY A 59 0.36 -4.28 -18.43
C GLY A 59 -0.76 -3.43 -19.06
N GLU A 60 -1.84 -3.18 -18.30
CA GLU A 60 -3.10 -2.64 -18.80
C GLU A 60 -3.43 -1.25 -18.22
N PHE A 61 -2.90 -0.90 -17.05
CA PHE A 61 -3.24 0.39 -16.44
C PHE A 61 -2.70 1.53 -17.31
N PRO A 62 -3.55 2.48 -17.72
CA PRO A 62 -3.15 3.54 -18.61
C PRO A 62 -2.26 4.51 -17.84
N ALA A 63 -0.95 4.43 -18.07
CA ALA A 63 -0.05 5.53 -17.73
C ALA A 63 -0.61 6.80 -18.37
N THR A 64 -0.99 7.78 -17.56
CA THR A 64 -1.33 9.08 -18.11
C THR A 64 -0.03 9.68 -18.60
N PHE A 65 0.15 9.76 -19.93
CA PHE A 65 1.25 10.51 -20.57
C PHE A 65 1.08 12.03 -20.42
N ARG A 66 0.43 12.46 -19.34
CA ARG A 66 0.22 13.86 -19.01
C ARG A 66 1.48 14.39 -18.34
N THR A 67 2.04 15.45 -18.90
CA THR A 67 3.23 16.11 -18.36
C THR A 67 3.03 16.67 -16.94
N ASP A 68 1.78 16.91 -16.52
CA ASP A 68 1.43 17.48 -15.21
C ASP A 68 1.00 16.44 -14.16
N LYS A 69 0.71 15.19 -14.54
CA LYS A 69 0.28 14.13 -13.63
C LYS A 69 0.94 12.81 -14.00
N VAL A 70 2.03 12.51 -13.31
CA VAL A 70 2.88 11.32 -13.53
C VAL A 70 2.69 10.23 -12.47
N SER A 71 1.65 10.36 -11.64
CA SER A 71 1.36 9.37 -10.60
C SER A 71 -0.12 9.21 -10.33
N HIS A 72 -0.50 8.02 -9.88
CA HIS A 72 -1.85 7.70 -9.43
C HIS A 72 -1.88 7.30 -7.95
N PRO A 73 -3.06 7.36 -7.32
CA PRO A 73 -3.26 6.70 -6.04
C PRO A 73 -3.29 5.18 -6.20
N ILE A 74 -2.96 4.48 -5.14
CA ILE A 74 -3.16 3.03 -5.00
C ILE A 74 -3.95 2.75 -3.73
N PHE A 75 -4.74 1.69 -3.78
CA PHE A 75 -5.59 1.24 -2.69
C PHE A 75 -5.18 -0.18 -2.28
N VAL A 76 -5.11 -0.44 -0.97
CA VAL A 76 -4.76 -1.76 -0.43
C VAL A 76 -6.01 -2.64 -0.39
N LEU A 77 -6.04 -3.66 -1.25
CA LEU A 77 -7.17 -4.60 -1.33
C LEU A 77 -7.14 -5.63 -0.22
N LYS A 78 -5.96 -6.22 0.04
CA LYS A 78 -5.77 -7.21 1.10
C LYS A 78 -4.31 -7.35 1.52
N ALA A 79 -4.09 -7.77 2.76
CA ALA A 79 -2.80 -8.28 3.20
C ALA A 79 -2.62 -9.72 2.71
N LEU A 80 -1.39 -10.08 2.35
CA LEU A 80 -0.98 -11.41 1.88
C LEU A 80 -0.05 -12.05 2.92
N SER A 81 -0.45 -12.15 4.19
CA SER A 81 0.38 -12.65 5.31
C SER A 81 1.86 -12.24 5.19
N HIS A 82 2.76 -13.17 4.87
CA HIS A 82 4.22 -12.96 4.77
C HIS A 82 4.71 -12.47 3.40
N LEU A 83 3.83 -12.35 2.41
CA LEU A 83 4.15 -12.03 1.00
C LEU A 83 3.93 -10.56 0.65
N GLY A 84 3.44 -9.74 1.59
CA GLY A 84 3.18 -8.32 1.38
C GLY A 84 1.70 -8.00 1.19
N HIS A 85 1.36 -7.18 0.21
CA HIS A 85 0.00 -6.64 0.04
C HIS A 85 -0.45 -6.76 -1.41
N LYS A 86 -1.73 -7.07 -1.62
CA LYS A 86 -2.36 -6.91 -2.93
C LYS A 86 -2.97 -5.52 -2.99
N VAL A 87 -2.61 -4.75 -4.02
CA VAL A 87 -3.06 -3.38 -4.23
C VAL A 87 -3.67 -3.22 -5.62
N CYS A 88 -4.45 -2.17 -5.83
CA CYS A 88 -4.85 -1.75 -7.17
C CYS A 88 -4.60 -0.25 -7.36
N PRO A 89 -4.31 0.20 -8.59
CA PRO A 89 -4.30 1.61 -8.89
C PRO A 89 -5.72 2.18 -8.87
N CYS A 90 -5.82 3.47 -8.60
CA CYS A 90 -7.08 4.20 -8.60
C CYS A 90 -7.14 5.19 -9.76
N SER A 91 -8.35 5.50 -10.22
CA SER A 91 -8.59 6.50 -11.25
C SER A 91 -9.67 7.47 -10.83
N SER A 92 -9.62 8.71 -11.33
CA SER A 92 -10.76 9.63 -11.21
C SER A 92 -11.81 9.45 -12.30
N LYS A 93 -11.67 8.42 -13.14
CA LYS A 93 -12.61 8.10 -14.23
C LYS A 93 -13.15 6.69 -14.05
N LYS A 94 -14.47 6.52 -14.14
CA LYS A 94 -15.12 5.20 -14.14
C LYS A 94 -14.60 4.38 -15.32
N ARG A 95 -14.22 3.13 -15.07
CA ARG A 95 -13.84 2.15 -16.10
C ARG A 95 -14.60 0.85 -15.84
N GLY A 96 -15.79 0.74 -16.45
CA GLY A 96 -16.68 -0.40 -16.24
C GLY A 96 -17.31 -0.44 -14.84
N PRO A 97 -17.89 -1.60 -14.45
CA PRO A 97 -18.36 -1.84 -13.09
C PRO A 97 -17.19 -1.75 -12.12
N ALA A 98 -17.32 -0.91 -11.10
CA ALA A 98 -16.21 -0.63 -10.19
C ALA A 98 -16.71 -0.22 -8.82
N ARG A 99 -15.94 -0.60 -7.79
CA ARG A 99 -16.01 0.08 -6.49
C ARG A 99 -15.34 1.44 -6.60
N PHE A 100 -15.82 2.40 -5.83
CA PHE A 100 -15.20 3.71 -5.74
C PHE A 100 -15.34 4.31 -4.35
N ILE A 101 -14.41 5.19 -4.02
CA ILE A 101 -14.46 6.02 -2.82
C ILE A 101 -15.17 7.31 -3.23
N ARG A 102 -16.30 7.60 -2.59
CA ARG A 102 -17.08 8.81 -2.88
C ARG A 102 -16.30 10.08 -2.56
N LYS A 103 -16.52 11.12 -3.35
CA LYS A 103 -16.03 12.48 -3.08
C LYS A 103 -16.50 12.95 -1.69
N GLY A 104 -15.65 13.71 -1.00
CA GLY A 104 -15.95 14.23 0.32
C GLY A 104 -15.80 13.20 1.45
N CYS A 105 -15.24 12.02 1.16
CA CYS A 105 -14.92 11.05 2.18
C CYS A 105 -13.81 11.59 3.09
N VAL A 106 -14.06 11.56 4.40
CA VAL A 106 -13.05 11.88 5.42
C VAL A 106 -12.30 10.59 5.74
N LEU A 107 -11.01 10.55 5.39
CA LEU A 107 -10.16 9.40 5.64
C LEU A 107 -9.80 9.31 7.13
N GLU A 108 -9.98 8.12 7.70
CA GLU A 108 -9.57 7.80 9.06
C GLU A 108 -8.05 7.95 9.22
N ILE A 109 -7.61 8.12 10.46
CA ILE A 109 -6.23 8.40 10.90
C ILE A 109 -5.74 9.80 10.52
N THR A 110 -5.89 10.22 9.26
CA THR A 110 -5.31 11.49 8.80
C THR A 110 -6.30 12.66 8.78
N GLY A 111 -7.61 12.39 8.73
CA GLY A 111 -8.66 13.40 8.56
C GLY A 111 -8.69 14.04 7.16
N ILE A 112 -7.91 13.51 6.21
CA ILE A 112 -7.84 14.05 4.84
C ILE A 112 -9.18 13.82 4.12
N VAL A 113 -9.67 14.84 3.42
CA VAL A 113 -10.91 14.75 2.62
C VAL A 113 -10.59 14.44 1.15
N THR A 114 -11.30 13.48 0.55
CA THR A 114 -11.20 13.19 -0.89
C THR A 114 -11.84 14.32 -1.71
N ASP A 115 -11.14 14.82 -2.72
CA ASP A 115 -11.59 15.96 -3.53
C ASP A 115 -12.49 15.54 -4.72
N ARG A 116 -12.55 14.24 -5.02
CA ARG A 116 -13.25 13.64 -6.16
C ARG A 116 -13.58 12.18 -5.90
N ASP A 117 -14.47 11.63 -6.72
CA ASP A 117 -14.70 10.18 -6.77
C ASP A 117 -13.43 9.46 -7.23
N THR A 118 -13.05 8.44 -6.48
CA THR A 118 -11.82 7.67 -6.70
C THR A 118 -12.19 6.22 -6.98
N TYR A 119 -12.21 5.83 -8.24
CA TYR A 119 -12.55 4.49 -8.71
C TYR A 119 -11.39 3.53 -8.50
N LEU A 120 -11.67 2.36 -7.94
CA LEU A 120 -10.70 1.27 -7.76
C LEU A 120 -10.63 0.47 -9.07
N VAL A 121 -9.45 0.43 -9.69
CA VAL A 121 -9.25 -0.32 -10.94
C VAL A 121 -8.76 -1.73 -10.59
N GLU A 122 -9.65 -2.53 -10.00
CA GLU A 122 -9.32 -3.86 -9.44
C GLU A 122 -8.88 -4.88 -10.49
N GLY A 123 -9.29 -4.73 -11.75
CA GLY A 123 -8.78 -5.52 -12.87
C GLY A 123 -7.26 -5.37 -13.07
N CYS A 124 -6.71 -4.21 -12.66
CA CYS A 124 -5.27 -3.94 -12.69
C CYS A 124 -4.61 -4.18 -11.32
N ALA A 125 -5.14 -5.08 -10.49
CA ALA A 125 -4.55 -5.36 -9.19
C ALA A 125 -3.25 -6.15 -9.30
N PHE A 126 -2.26 -5.81 -8.46
CA PHE A 126 -0.93 -6.42 -8.43
C PHE A 126 -0.45 -6.62 -7.00
N ASN A 127 0.58 -7.46 -6.83
CA ASN A 127 1.26 -7.61 -5.53
C ASN A 127 2.27 -6.47 -5.38
N LEU A 128 2.24 -5.78 -4.25
CA LEU A 128 3.13 -4.67 -3.94
C LEU A 128 4.59 -5.12 -4.08
N PRO A 129 5.41 -4.47 -4.94
CA PRO A 129 6.82 -4.79 -5.05
C PRO A 129 7.55 -4.56 -3.73
N MET A 130 8.46 -5.47 -3.39
CA MET A 130 9.40 -5.26 -2.27
C MET A 130 10.48 -4.21 -2.59
N ASP A 131 10.56 -3.76 -3.85
CA ASP A 131 11.47 -2.71 -4.31
C ASP A 131 11.18 -1.37 -3.59
N PRO A 132 12.11 -0.87 -2.76
CA PRO A 132 11.95 0.40 -2.07
C PRO A 132 11.68 1.58 -3.00
N ALA A 133 12.21 1.56 -4.22
CA ALA A 133 12.01 2.62 -5.21
C ALA A 133 10.54 2.79 -5.62
N PHE A 134 9.72 1.74 -5.49
CA PHE A 134 8.27 1.88 -5.67
C PHE A 134 7.61 2.52 -4.43
N SER A 135 7.95 2.02 -3.24
CA SER A 135 7.29 2.42 -1.99
C SER A 135 7.69 3.81 -1.48
N GLU A 136 8.88 4.31 -1.81
CA GLU A 136 9.40 5.58 -1.30
C GLU A 136 8.64 6.81 -1.79
N HIS A 137 8.02 6.72 -2.97
CA HIS A 137 7.21 7.77 -3.57
C HIS A 137 5.80 7.79 -2.97
N LEU A 138 5.38 6.69 -2.35
CA LEU A 138 4.04 6.59 -1.79
C LEU A 138 3.89 7.49 -0.58
N ARG A 139 2.75 8.16 -0.53
CA ARG A 139 2.33 8.99 0.58
C ARG A 139 1.04 8.45 1.14
N PHE A 140 1.05 8.14 2.43
CA PHE A 140 -0.13 7.67 3.14
C PHE A 140 -1.18 8.79 3.14
N ARG A 141 -2.39 8.47 2.68
CA ARG A 141 -3.53 9.40 2.67
C ARG A 141 -4.49 9.13 3.80
N GLY A 142 -4.59 7.89 4.28
CA GLY A 142 -5.49 7.51 5.37
C GLY A 142 -6.13 6.15 5.12
N LEU A 143 -6.96 5.73 6.06
CA LEU A 143 -7.81 4.55 5.95
C LEU A 143 -9.17 4.99 5.42
N VAL A 144 -9.70 4.28 4.42
CA VAL A 144 -11.01 4.58 3.84
C VAL A 144 -12.10 3.89 4.67
N PRO A 145 -13.06 4.64 5.26
CA PRO A 145 -14.21 4.05 5.93
C PRO A 145 -15.08 3.25 4.95
N ASP A 146 -15.63 2.12 5.38
CA ASP A 146 -16.54 1.31 4.56
C ASP A 146 -17.78 2.10 4.13
N THR A 147 -18.22 3.06 4.93
CA THR A 147 -19.35 3.97 4.63
C THR A 147 -19.07 4.94 3.47
N CYS A 148 -17.81 5.06 3.04
CA CYS A 148 -17.43 5.82 1.85
C CYS A 148 -17.29 4.95 0.60
N MET A 149 -17.36 3.63 0.73
CA MET A 149 -17.16 2.69 -0.38
C MET A 149 -18.49 2.44 -1.09
N GLU A 150 -18.56 2.85 -2.34
CA GLU A 150 -19.74 2.67 -3.19
C GLU A 150 -19.45 1.70 -4.35
N ARG A 151 -20.52 1.26 -5.01
CA ARG A 151 -20.44 0.41 -6.21
C ARG A 151 -21.23 1.07 -7.33
N CYS A 152 -20.65 1.07 -8.52
CA CYS A 152 -21.41 1.30 -9.72
C CYS A 152 -21.64 -0.03 -10.43
N ASP A 153 -22.90 -0.32 -10.72
CA ASP A 153 -23.29 -1.33 -11.70
C ASP A 153 -22.93 -0.87 -13.13
#